data_AF-A0A0U5ERI0-F1
#
_entry.id   AF-A0A0U5ERI0-F1
#
_cell.length_a   1.000
_cell.length_b   1.000
_cell.length_c   1.000
_cell.angle_alpha   90.00
_cell.angle_beta   90.00
_cell.angle_gamma   90.00
#
_symmetry.space_group_name_H-M   'P 1'
#
loop_
_entity.id
_entity.type
_entity.pdbx_description
1 polymer ?
#
loop_
_entity_poly.entity_id
_entity_poly.type
_entity_poly.pdbx_seq_one_letter_code
_entity_poly.pdbx_strand_id
1 'polypeptide(L)'
;MNTPVDIAARTAWGEARGEGSQGMQAVLNVVHNRVVQPGWWGRDVISVCTAPAQFSCWRHQDPNREKLLTVTAENPQFHEALLLAFQMELGQLPDLTDGADHYFDRRTAPPVWACGRFYRKTIGHHAFYRIGLKGEGT
;
A
#
# COMPACT_ATOMS: atom_id res chain seq x y z
N MET A 1 -2.05 -15.33 -12.90
CA MET A 1 -1.24 -14.38 -12.10
C MET A 1 -1.02 -13.17 -12.99
N ASN A 2 -1.32 -11.95 -12.54
CA ASN A 2 -1.27 -10.64 -13.26
C ASN A 2 -2.60 -9.86 -13.33
N THR A 3 -3.58 -10.13 -12.46
CA THR A 3 -4.75 -9.23 -12.35
C THR A 3 -4.41 -8.06 -11.41
N PRO A 4 -5.07 -6.90 -11.55
CA PRO A 4 -4.98 -5.79 -10.58
C PRO A 4 -5.16 -6.26 -9.13
N VAL A 5 -6.17 -7.11 -8.90
CA VAL A 5 -6.48 -7.69 -7.58
C VAL A 5 -5.32 -8.52 -7.01
N ASP A 6 -4.71 -9.41 -7.80
CA ASP A 6 -3.59 -10.24 -7.32
C ASP A 6 -2.35 -9.38 -6.99
N ILE A 7 -2.04 -8.38 -7.82
CA ILE A 7 -0.91 -7.47 -7.60
C ILE A 7 -1.16 -6.58 -6.36
N ALA A 8 -2.37 -6.04 -6.20
CA ALA A 8 -2.73 -5.25 -5.03
C ALA A 8 -2.70 -6.07 -3.74
N ALA A 9 -3.24 -7.30 -3.76
CA ALA A 9 -3.23 -8.21 -2.62
C ALA A 9 -1.81 -8.58 -2.20
N ARG A 10 -0.93 -8.89 -3.15
CA ARG A 10 0.51 -9.13 -2.88
C ARG A 10 1.13 -7.89 -2.25
N THR A 11 0.90 -6.71 -2.82
CA THR A 11 1.42 -5.45 -2.26
C THR A 11 0.98 -5.25 -0.81
N ALA A 12 -0.30 -5.40 -0.51
CA ALA A 12 -0.84 -5.27 0.85
C ALA A 12 -0.24 -6.30 1.82
N TRP A 13 -0.15 -7.57 1.41
CA TRP A 13 0.42 -8.65 2.22
C TRP A 13 1.94 -8.47 2.44
N GLY A 14 2.65 -8.02 1.41
CA GLY A 14 4.08 -7.75 1.44
C GLY A 14 4.43 -6.66 2.44
N GLU A 15 3.69 -5.55 2.40
CA GLU A 15 3.96 -4.36 3.20
C GLU A 15 3.32 -4.42 4.60
N ALA A 16 2.20 -5.12 4.78
CA ALA A 16 1.39 -4.97 5.99
C ALA A 16 0.79 -6.26 6.60
N ARG A 17 1.20 -7.48 6.17
CA ARG A 17 0.70 -8.72 6.81
C ARG A 17 0.93 -8.78 8.33
N GLY A 18 1.98 -8.14 8.84
CA GLY A 18 2.27 -8.05 10.28
C GLY A 18 1.35 -7.08 11.04
N GLU A 19 0.62 -6.23 10.32
CA GLU A 19 -0.32 -5.23 10.86
C GLU A 19 -1.78 -5.72 10.81
N GLY A 20 -2.01 -6.92 10.27
CA GLY A 20 -3.34 -7.52 10.12
C GLY A 20 -4.22 -6.84 9.06
N SER A 21 -5.51 -7.18 9.08
CA SER A 21 -6.52 -6.73 8.11
C SER A 21 -6.54 -5.21 7.91
N GLN A 22 -6.56 -4.45 9.01
CA GLN A 22 -6.61 -2.98 8.96
C GLN A 22 -5.35 -2.37 8.32
N GLY A 23 -4.17 -2.92 8.61
CA GLY A 23 -2.94 -2.46 7.98
C GLY A 23 -2.88 -2.77 6.50
N MET A 24 -3.32 -3.97 6.09
CA MET A 24 -3.42 -4.34 4.67
C MET A 24 -4.42 -3.45 3.93
N GLN A 25 -5.60 -3.19 4.51
CA GLN A 25 -6.58 -2.25 3.96
C GLN A 25 -6.00 -0.84 3.83
N ALA A 26 -5.29 -0.34 4.84
CA ALA A 26 -4.70 0.99 4.79
C ALA A 26 -3.66 1.13 3.66
N VAL A 27 -2.88 0.09 3.38
CA VAL A 27 -1.98 0.07 2.20
C VAL A 27 -2.77 0.10 0.89
N LEU A 28 -3.86 -0.68 0.79
CA LEU A 28 -4.74 -0.66 -0.37
C LEU A 28 -5.42 0.71 -0.56
N ASN A 29 -5.80 1.40 0.52
CA ASN A 29 -6.32 2.75 0.42
C ASN A 29 -5.29 3.71 -0.18
N VAL A 30 -4.01 3.61 0.20
CA VAL A 30 -2.93 4.39 -0.43
C VAL A 30 -2.79 4.07 -1.92
N VAL A 31 -2.88 2.78 -2.30
CA VAL A 31 -2.90 2.38 -3.73
C VAL A 31 -4.07 3.04 -4.45
N HIS A 32 -5.28 2.96 -3.91
CA HIS A 32 -6.48 3.55 -4.49
C HIS A 32 -6.35 5.08 -4.64
N ASN A 33 -5.91 5.78 -3.59
CA ASN A 33 -5.72 7.23 -3.59
C ASN A 33 -4.71 7.67 -4.68
N ARG A 34 -3.64 6.90 -4.88
CA ARG A 34 -2.67 7.11 -5.96
C ARG A 34 -3.22 6.83 -7.36
N VAL A 35 -4.13 5.87 -7.50
CA VAL A 35 -4.81 5.58 -8.77
C VAL A 35 -5.80 6.69 -9.13
N VAL A 36 -6.55 7.20 -8.15
CA VAL A 36 -7.49 8.32 -8.33
C VAL A 36 -6.75 9.62 -8.65
N GLN A 37 -5.56 9.83 -8.10
CA GLN A 37 -4.68 10.95 -8.42
C GLN A 37 -3.40 10.46 -9.10
N PRO A 38 -3.47 10.06 -10.39
CA PRO A 38 -2.35 9.45 -11.09
C PRO A 38 -1.17 10.42 -11.26
N GLY A 39 0.05 9.90 -11.30
CA GLY A 39 1.25 10.72 -11.47
C GLY A 39 2.52 9.90 -11.57
N TRP A 40 3.61 10.38 -10.97
CA TRP A 40 4.92 9.71 -11.05
C TRP A 40 4.94 8.33 -10.38
N TRP A 41 3.99 8.05 -9.49
CA TRP A 41 3.82 6.72 -8.89
C TRP A 41 3.07 5.72 -9.76
N GLY A 42 2.39 6.14 -10.82
CA GLY A 42 1.58 5.25 -11.66
C GLY A 42 0.20 5.83 -12.00
N ARG A 43 -0.56 5.09 -12.82
CA ARG A 43 -1.86 5.51 -13.34
C ARG A 43 -2.99 4.50 -13.16
N ASP A 44 -2.63 3.27 -12.79
CA ASP A 44 -3.53 2.15 -12.54
C ASP A 44 -2.93 1.30 -11.41
N VAL A 45 -3.71 0.34 -10.90
CA VAL A 45 -3.31 -0.49 -9.75
C VAL A 45 -1.96 -1.19 -9.99
N ILE A 46 -1.77 -1.75 -11.19
CA ILE A 46 -0.56 -2.52 -11.53
C ILE A 46 0.66 -1.59 -11.55
N SER A 47 0.58 -0.46 -12.25
CA SER A 47 1.67 0.51 -12.34
C SER A 47 1.97 1.16 -10.99
N VAL A 48 0.95 1.45 -10.18
CA VAL A 48 1.14 1.99 -8.82
C VAL A 48 1.89 1.01 -7.93
N CYS A 49 1.48 -0.26 -7.93
CA CYS A 49 2.08 -1.28 -7.07
C CYS A 49 3.49 -1.66 -7.50
N THR A 50 3.74 -1.76 -8.81
CA THR A 50 5.02 -2.26 -9.35
C THR A 50 6.00 -1.16 -9.75
N ALA A 51 5.60 0.11 -9.64
CA ALA A 51 6.49 1.24 -9.91
C ALA A 51 7.76 1.18 -9.03
N PRO A 52 8.93 1.53 -9.58
CA PRO A 52 10.18 1.51 -8.84
C PRO A 52 10.10 2.28 -7.52
N ALA A 53 10.59 1.63 -6.47
CA ALA A 53 10.69 2.16 -5.11
C ALA A 53 9.36 2.57 -4.43
N GLN A 54 8.18 2.29 -5.03
CA GLN A 54 6.90 2.62 -4.41
C GLN A 54 6.54 1.71 -3.23
N PHE A 55 6.82 0.42 -3.37
CA PHE A 55 6.55 -0.60 -2.37
C PHE A 55 7.76 -1.51 -2.24
N SER A 56 8.24 -1.67 -1.01
CA SER A 56 9.53 -2.32 -0.76
C SER A 56 9.52 -3.81 -1.09
N CYS A 57 8.38 -4.47 -0.91
CA CYS A 57 8.18 -5.90 -1.14
C CYS A 57 8.50 -6.36 -2.57
N TRP A 58 8.42 -5.47 -3.56
CA TRP A 58 8.72 -5.80 -4.97
C TRP A 58 10.21 -5.73 -5.33
N ARG A 59 11.06 -5.15 -4.46
CA ARG A 59 12.50 -4.98 -4.72
C ARG A 59 13.18 -6.34 -4.86
N HIS A 60 14.01 -6.52 -5.89
CA HIS A 60 14.71 -7.78 -6.15
C HIS A 60 15.55 -8.29 -4.97
N GLN A 61 16.08 -7.38 -4.14
CA GLN A 61 16.91 -7.68 -2.99
C GLN A 61 16.10 -7.90 -1.70
N ASP A 62 14.77 -7.75 -1.73
CA ASP A 62 13.94 -8.00 -0.55
C ASP A 62 13.93 -9.52 -0.25
N PRO A 63 14.37 -9.95 0.94
CA PRO A 63 14.45 -11.36 1.30
C PRO A 63 13.08 -12.04 1.38
N ASN A 64 11.98 -11.27 1.44
CA ASN A 64 10.61 -11.77 1.43
C ASN A 64 9.98 -11.74 0.03
N ARG A 65 10.68 -11.28 -1.02
CA ARG A 65 10.14 -11.25 -2.37
C ARG A 65 9.77 -12.64 -2.89
N GLU A 66 10.54 -13.67 -2.57
CA GLU A 66 10.17 -15.04 -2.96
C GLU A 66 8.84 -15.45 -2.35
N LYS A 67 8.65 -15.21 -1.04
CA LYS A 67 7.39 -15.47 -0.34
C LYS A 67 6.23 -14.70 -0.97
N LEU A 68 6.47 -13.44 -1.32
CA LEU A 68 5.49 -12.59 -2.02
C LEU A 68 5.08 -13.19 -3.36
N LEU A 69 6.01 -13.77 -4.12
CA LEU A 69 5.73 -14.34 -5.44
C LEU A 69 5.07 -15.72 -5.38
N THR A 70 5.33 -16.49 -4.32
CA THR A 70 4.81 -17.86 -4.17
C THR A 70 3.58 -17.97 -3.27
N VAL A 71 3.19 -16.91 -2.56
CA VAL A 71 2.00 -16.95 -1.69
C VAL A 71 0.73 -17.16 -2.53
N THR A 72 -0.17 -17.97 -1.98
CA THR A 72 -1.43 -18.40 -2.57
C THR A 72 -2.58 -18.24 -1.57
N ALA A 73 -3.83 -18.42 -2.03
CA ALA A 73 -5.04 -18.21 -1.23
C ALA A 73 -5.19 -19.20 -0.06
N GLU A 74 -4.39 -20.27 -0.01
CA GLU A 74 -4.28 -21.17 1.14
C GLU A 74 -3.68 -20.49 2.37
N ASN A 75 -2.94 -19.38 2.20
CA ASN A 75 -2.51 -18.54 3.31
C ASN A 75 -3.67 -17.63 3.75
N PRO A 76 -4.15 -17.72 5.01
CA PRO A 76 -5.32 -16.96 5.46
C PRO A 76 -5.15 -15.43 5.36
N GLN A 77 -3.96 -14.91 5.64
CA GLN A 77 -3.69 -13.47 5.53
C GLN A 77 -3.67 -13.00 4.08
N PHE A 78 -3.17 -13.84 3.17
CA PHE A 78 -3.20 -13.52 1.74
C PHE A 78 -4.60 -13.65 1.15
N HIS A 79 -5.39 -14.64 1.59
CA HIS A 79 -6.80 -14.73 1.25
C HIS A 79 -7.56 -13.46 1.68
N GLU A 80 -7.33 -12.98 2.90
CA GLU A 80 -7.88 -11.72 3.37
C GLU A 80 -7.43 -10.53 2.51
N ALA A 81 -6.14 -10.46 2.15
CA ALA A 81 -5.64 -9.43 1.24
C ALA A 81 -6.32 -9.47 -0.14
N LEU A 82 -6.63 -10.66 -0.67
CA LEU A 82 -7.38 -10.82 -1.92
C LEU A 82 -8.81 -10.27 -1.81
N LEU A 83 -9.51 -10.55 -0.70
CA LEU A 83 -10.86 -10.03 -0.47
C LEU A 83 -10.86 -8.49 -0.38
N LEU A 84 -9.91 -7.92 0.36
CA LEU A 84 -9.76 -6.47 0.48
C LEU A 84 -9.40 -5.83 -0.86
N ALA A 85 -8.46 -6.41 -1.61
CA ALA A 85 -8.08 -5.93 -2.93
C ALA A 85 -9.23 -6.00 -3.94
N PHE A 86 -10.06 -7.04 -3.86
CA PHE A 86 -11.27 -7.15 -4.68
C PHE A 86 -12.29 -6.05 -4.33
N GLN A 87 -12.50 -5.76 -3.04
CA GLN A 87 -13.35 -4.63 -2.62
C GLN A 87 -12.80 -3.28 -3.09
N MET A 88 -11.48 -3.09 -3.08
CA MET A 88 -10.83 -1.88 -3.60
C MET A 88 -11.12 -1.69 -5.08
N GLU A 89 -10.97 -2.76 -5.88
CA GLU A 89 -11.23 -2.74 -7.32
C GLU A 89 -12.70 -2.40 -7.64
N LEU A 90 -13.63 -2.85 -6.80
CA LEU A 90 -15.06 -2.50 -6.90
C LEU A 90 -15.39 -1.08 -6.39
N GLY A 91 -14.41 -0.33 -5.86
CA GLY A 91 -14.65 0.97 -5.22
C GLY A 91 -15.45 0.90 -3.93
N GLN A 92 -15.45 -0.27 -3.27
CA GLN A 92 -16.25 -0.56 -2.07
C GLN A 92 -15.41 -0.61 -0.79
N LEU A 93 -14.08 -0.56 -0.89
CA LEU A 93 -13.19 -0.57 0.26
C LEU A 93 -13.14 0.82 0.92
N PRO A 94 -13.63 1.01 2.15
CA PRO A 94 -13.59 2.31 2.81
C PRO A 94 -12.15 2.79 3.04
N ASP A 95 -11.92 4.10 2.93
CA ASP A 95 -10.61 4.68 3.24
C ASP A 95 -10.43 4.85 4.75
N LEU A 96 -9.47 4.09 5.33
CA LEU A 96 -9.12 4.20 6.73
C LEU A 96 -8.12 5.33 7.00
N THR A 97 -7.46 5.85 5.97
CA THR A 97 -6.22 6.65 6.03
C THR A 97 -6.42 8.15 5.93
N ASP A 98 -7.66 8.61 5.77
CA ASP A 98 -8.02 10.01 5.55
C ASP A 98 -7.32 10.61 4.31
N GLY A 99 -7.37 9.88 3.19
CA GLY A 99 -6.85 10.29 1.89
C GLY A 99 -5.36 10.07 1.69
N ALA A 100 -4.67 9.32 2.57
CA ALA A 100 -3.21 9.22 2.53
C ALA A 100 -2.67 8.69 1.18
N ASP A 101 -1.53 9.23 0.77
CA ASP A 101 -0.79 8.83 -0.43
C ASP A 101 0.66 8.41 -0.10
N HIS A 102 1.09 8.62 1.14
CA HIS A 102 2.39 8.19 1.66
C HIS A 102 2.23 7.56 3.04
N TYR A 103 3.12 6.63 3.34
CA TYR A 103 3.27 6.09 4.67
C TYR A 103 4.69 5.59 4.90
N PHE A 104 5.05 5.40 6.16
CA PHE A 104 6.27 4.70 6.53
C PHE A 104 6.07 3.92 7.83
N ASP A 105 6.85 2.86 8.01
CA ASP A 105 6.92 2.10 9.26
C ASP A 105 7.72 2.89 10.31
N ARG A 106 7.05 3.27 11.39
CA ARG A 106 7.62 4.07 12.49
C ARG A 106 8.70 3.34 13.29
N ARG A 107 8.91 2.04 13.06
CA ARG A 107 10.04 1.28 13.59
C ARG A 107 11.35 1.60 12.85
N THR A 108 11.26 2.29 11.71
CA THR A 108 12.40 2.77 10.93
C THR A 108 12.64 4.26 11.15
N ALA A 109 13.82 4.75 10.72
CA ALA A 109 14.13 6.18 10.77
C ALA A 109 13.13 6.97 9.91
N PRO A 110 12.54 8.07 10.43
CA PRO A 110 11.59 8.87 9.66
C PRO A 110 12.22 9.38 8.35
N PRO A 111 11.56 9.20 7.21
CA PRO A 111 12.05 9.75 5.95
C PRO A 111 11.96 11.28 5.97
N VAL A 112 12.81 11.95 5.18
CA VAL A 112 12.90 13.42 5.13
C VAL A 112 11.55 14.08 4.84
N TRP A 113 10.73 13.44 3.99
CA TRP A 113 9.40 13.95 3.63
C TRP A 113 8.40 13.91 4.79
N ALA A 114 8.64 13.13 5.85
CA ALA A 114 7.73 12.98 6.99
C ALA A 114 7.86 14.10 8.03
N CYS A 115 8.74 15.09 7.81
CA CYS A 115 8.94 16.21 8.71
C CYS A 115 7.74 17.17 8.75
N GLY A 116 6.83 16.93 9.70
CA GLY A 116 6.01 17.95 10.36
C GLY A 116 4.85 18.59 9.59
N ARG A 117 4.55 18.15 8.36
CA ARG A 117 3.35 18.60 7.61
C ARG A 117 2.64 17.41 6.99
N PHE A 118 1.31 17.53 6.89
CA PHE A 118 0.42 16.58 6.22
C PHE A 118 0.25 15.18 6.83
N TYR A 119 0.62 14.99 8.10
CA TYR A 119 0.24 13.82 8.86
C TYR A 119 -1.29 13.68 8.88
N ARG A 120 -1.78 12.47 8.67
CA ARG A 120 -3.20 12.13 8.78
C ARG A 120 -3.45 11.35 10.07
N LYS A 121 -2.83 10.16 10.17
CA LYS A 121 -3.00 9.27 11.32
C LYS A 121 -1.95 8.17 11.35
N THR A 122 -2.01 7.35 12.39
CA THR A 122 -1.24 6.11 12.52
C THR A 122 -2.20 4.93 12.60
N ILE A 123 -1.93 3.87 11.85
CA ILE A 123 -2.63 2.57 11.94
C ILE A 123 -1.54 1.50 12.13
N GLY A 124 -1.60 0.78 13.26
CA GLY A 124 -0.51 -0.11 13.66
C GLY A 124 0.82 0.65 13.78
N HIS A 125 1.86 0.14 13.12
CA HIS A 125 3.17 0.78 13.06
C HIS A 125 3.33 1.76 11.89
N HIS A 126 2.36 1.87 10.99
CA HIS A 126 2.43 2.78 9.83
C HIS A 126 1.88 4.17 10.17
N ALA A 127 2.69 5.21 9.94
CA ALA A 127 2.25 6.60 9.94
C ALA A 127 1.88 7.03 8.51
N PHE A 128 0.67 7.54 8.34
CA PHE A 128 0.08 7.91 7.05
C PHE A 128 0.05 9.43 6.87
N TYR A 129 0.36 9.86 5.65
CA TYR A 129 0.49 11.26 5.26
C TYR A 129 -0.19 11.51 3.91
N ARG A 130 -0.65 12.75 3.71
CA ARG A 130 -1.14 13.25 2.42
C ARG A 130 -0.17 14.30 1.88
N ILE A 131 0.80 13.91 1.08
CA ILE A 131 1.82 14.85 0.57
C ILE A 131 1.39 15.45 -0.77
N GLY A 132 0.68 14.71 -1.61
CA GLY A 132 0.38 15.09 -2.98
C GLY A 132 1.57 14.91 -3.93
N LEU A 133 1.35 15.19 -5.21
CA LEU A 133 2.33 14.94 -6.28
C LEU A 133 3.50 15.92 -6.26
N LYS A 134 3.29 17.11 -5.70
CA LYS A 134 4.21 18.25 -5.65
C LYS A 134 4.46 18.74 -4.22
N GLY A 135 3.99 18.03 -3.20
CA GLY A 135 4.10 18.46 -1.80
C GLY A 135 3.03 19.48 -1.37
N GLU A 136 1.89 19.52 -2.07
CA GLU A 136 0.79 20.45 -1.84
C GLU A 136 -0.12 20.07 -0.66
N GLY A 137 -0.17 18.79 -0.30
CA GLY A 137 -0.91 18.27 0.85
C GLY A 137 -2.41 18.52 0.90
N THR A 138 -3.06 18.51 -0.27
CA THR A 138 -4.52 18.65 -0.42
C THR A 138 -5.22 17.31 -0.26
#